data_AF-W1YXH1-F1
#
_entry.id   AF-W1YXH1-F1
#
_cell.length_a   1.000
_cell.length_b   1.000
_cell.length_c   1.000
_cell.angle_alpha   90.00
_cell.angle_beta   90.00
_cell.angle_gamma   90.00
#
_symmetry.space_group_name_H-M   'P 1'
#
loop_
_entity.id
_entity.type
_entity.pdbx_description
1 polymer ?
#
loop_
_entity_poly.entity_id
_entity_poly.type
_entity_poly.pdbx_seq_one_letter_code
_entity_poly.pdbx_strand_id
1 'polypeptide(L)'
;YKENALRENIYNKGNVKKYKECPYCGSKSFIKYGKYNGIQRYKCKNEECKKTFSNTTNSVWKYLKHKPEKWFEFIELMGEHTTLNECAAKLEISIVTAFYWRHKIFHAIENNY
;
A
#
# COMPACT_ATOMS: atom_id res chain seq x y z
N TYR A 1 -9.66 -18.05 3.05
CA TYR A 1 -8.93 -18.47 4.26
C TYR A 1 -7.53 -17.85 4.39
N LYS A 2 -6.60 -18.00 3.42
CA LYS A 2 -5.26 -17.35 3.48
C LYS A 2 -5.25 -15.81 3.32
N GLU A 3 -6.23 -15.21 2.63
CA GLU A 3 -6.37 -13.74 2.49
C GLU A 3 -6.58 -12.99 3.81
N ASN A 4 -7.24 -13.62 4.80
CA ASN A 4 -7.51 -12.98 6.09
C ASN A 4 -6.27 -12.92 6.98
N ALA A 5 -5.37 -13.90 6.89
CA ALA A 5 -4.15 -13.95 7.71
C ALA A 5 -3.14 -12.84 7.35
N LEU A 6 -3.00 -12.51 6.07
CA LEU A 6 -2.15 -11.39 5.63
C LEU A 6 -2.79 -10.03 5.91
N ARG A 7 -4.12 -9.93 5.83
CA ARG A 7 -4.89 -8.80 6.35
C ARG A 7 -4.61 -8.59 7.83
N GLU A 8 -4.76 -9.63 8.65
CA GLU A 8 -4.57 -9.55 10.10
C GLU A 8 -3.13 -9.16 10.48
N ASN A 9 -2.12 -9.61 9.74
CA ASN A 9 -0.72 -9.27 10.01
C ASN A 9 -0.31 -7.86 9.55
N ILE A 10 -0.79 -7.38 8.38
CA ILE A 10 -0.52 -6.01 7.91
C ILE A 10 -1.35 -4.98 8.71
N TYR A 11 -2.58 -5.35 9.10
CA TYR A 11 -3.52 -4.50 9.86
C TYR A 11 -3.49 -4.74 11.37
N ASN A 12 -2.48 -5.46 11.86
CA ASN A 12 -2.32 -5.72 13.28
C ASN A 12 -2.16 -4.39 14.04
N LYS A 13 -2.77 -4.28 15.22
CA LYS A 13 -2.84 -3.03 16.02
C LYS A 13 -1.48 -2.37 16.28
N GLY A 14 -0.38 -3.13 16.18
CA GLY A 14 1.00 -2.64 16.31
C GLY A 14 1.50 -1.75 15.16
N ASN A 15 0.95 -1.86 13.94
CA ASN A 15 1.39 -1.10 12.76
C ASN A 15 0.49 0.10 12.43
N VAL A 16 -0.25 0.61 13.41
CA VAL A 16 -1.12 1.77 13.23
C VAL A 16 -0.27 3.05 13.14
N LYS A 17 0.18 3.40 11.93
CA LYS A 17 0.69 4.74 11.56
C LYS A 17 -0.14 5.84 12.24
N LYS A 18 0.49 6.57 13.17
CA LYS A 18 -0.08 7.75 13.83
C LYS A 18 0.20 8.97 12.96
N TYR A 19 -0.84 9.55 12.39
CA TYR A 19 -0.72 10.78 11.62
C TYR A 19 -0.63 11.98 12.55
N LYS A 20 0.39 12.83 12.37
CA LYS A 20 0.48 14.16 13.00
C LYS A 20 -0.10 15.25 12.07
N GLU A 21 -0.17 14.96 10.78
CA GLU A 21 -0.64 15.86 9.73
C GLU A 21 -1.18 15.07 8.52
N CYS A 22 -1.89 15.78 7.64
CA CYS A 22 -2.40 15.24 6.39
C CYS A 22 -1.22 14.90 5.46
N PRO A 23 -1.12 13.65 4.97
CA PRO A 23 -0.01 13.22 4.11
C PRO A 23 -0.05 13.84 2.70
N TYR A 24 -1.11 14.58 2.35
CA TYR A 24 -1.27 15.19 1.03
C TYR A 24 -0.96 16.69 1.00
N CYS A 25 -1.08 17.38 2.13
CA CYS A 25 -0.94 18.84 2.19
C CYS A 25 -0.26 19.36 3.47
N GLY A 26 0.21 18.48 4.37
CA GLY A 26 0.85 18.87 5.63
C GLY A 26 -0.10 19.52 6.66
N SER A 27 -1.40 19.65 6.38
CA SER A 27 -2.33 20.25 7.34
C SER A 27 -2.49 19.38 8.58
N LYS A 28 -2.28 19.97 9.77
CA LYS A 28 -2.54 19.33 11.07
C LYS A 28 -4.02 19.17 11.39
N SER A 29 -4.90 19.80 10.60
CA SER A 29 -6.35 19.76 10.78
C SER A 29 -6.96 18.61 9.96
N PHE A 30 -7.28 17.51 10.64
CA PHE A 30 -8.01 16.39 10.09
C PHE A 30 -8.85 15.70 11.17
N ILE A 31 -9.86 14.93 10.76
CA ILE A 31 -10.77 14.22 11.66
C ILE A 31 -10.78 12.73 11.38
N LYS A 32 -11.20 11.93 12.37
CA LYS A 32 -11.59 10.54 12.15
C LYS A 32 -12.84 10.50 11.26
N TYR A 33 -12.81 9.69 10.21
CA TYR A 33 -13.85 9.61 9.18
C TYR A 33 -14.33 8.16 9.00
N GLY A 34 -14.83 7.57 10.08
CA GLY A 34 -15.29 6.19 10.11
C GLY A 34 -14.17 5.15 9.98
N LYS A 35 -14.57 3.88 9.83
CA LYS A 35 -13.67 2.75 9.63
C LYS A 35 -14.10 1.97 8.40
N TYR A 36 -13.14 1.38 7.69
CA TYR A 36 -13.40 0.44 6.61
C TYR A 36 -12.60 -0.83 6.86
N ASN A 37 -13.28 -1.98 6.93
CA ASN A 37 -12.67 -3.27 7.26
C ASN A 37 -11.78 -3.19 8.52
N GLY A 38 -12.27 -2.55 9.58
CA GLY A 38 -11.55 -2.37 10.85
C GLY A 38 -10.49 -1.25 10.85
N ILE A 39 -10.09 -0.73 9.69
CA ILE A 39 -9.04 0.29 9.55
C ILE A 39 -9.63 1.69 9.74
N GLN A 40 -9.01 2.49 10.60
CA GLN A 40 -9.39 3.89 10.80
C GLN A 40 -9.10 4.71 9.54
N ARG A 41 -10.11 5.46 9.09
CA ARG A 41 -9.97 6.48 8.06
C ARG A 41 -9.95 7.87 8.68
N TYR A 42 -9.29 8.79 8.02
CA TYR A 42 -9.16 10.19 8.36
C TYR A 42 -9.55 11.05 7.16
N LYS A 43 -10.06 12.25 7.41
CA LYS A 43 -10.38 13.23 6.37
C LYS A 43 -9.74 14.56 6.72
N CYS A 44 -8.97 15.11 5.77
CA CYS A 44 -8.39 16.44 5.92
C CYS A 44 -9.50 17.51 5.95
N LYS A 45 -9.37 18.48 6.86
CA LYS A 45 -10.27 19.63 6.98
C LYS A 45 -9.81 20.85 6.17
N ASN A 46 -8.60 20.81 5.60
CA ASN A 46 -8.19 21.87 4.67
C ASN A 46 -9.14 21.85 3.47
N GLU A 47 -9.77 22.99 3.20
CA GLU A 47 -10.77 23.19 2.15
C GLU A 47 -10.21 22.89 0.75
N GLU A 48 -8.93 23.17 0.51
CA GLU A 48 -8.25 22.89 -0.75
C GLU A 48 -7.86 21.41 -0.89
N CYS A 49 -7.82 20.66 0.21
CA CYS A 49 -7.42 19.25 0.20
C CYS A 49 -8.62 18.32 0.24
N LYS A 50 -9.39 18.33 1.35
CA LYS A 50 -10.54 17.44 1.63
C LYS A 50 -10.33 15.93 1.42
N LYS A 51 -9.10 15.49 1.11
CA LYS A 51 -8.75 14.09 0.81
C LYS A 51 -8.88 13.23 2.07
N THR A 52 -9.24 11.96 1.86
CA THR A 52 -9.25 10.95 2.92
C THR A 52 -7.99 10.12 2.88
N PHE A 53 -7.44 9.81 4.06
CA PHE A 53 -6.30 8.91 4.21
C PHE A 53 -6.53 7.92 5.35
N SER A 54 -5.77 6.84 5.38
CA SER A 54 -5.81 5.79 6.39
C SER A 54 -4.42 5.19 6.49
N ASN A 55 -4.22 4.25 7.41
CA ASN A 55 -2.96 3.52 7.58
C ASN A 55 -2.50 2.77 6.31
N THR A 56 -3.42 2.53 5.37
CA THR A 56 -3.15 2.00 4.03
C THR A 56 -2.76 3.05 2.99
N THR A 57 -2.87 4.34 3.31
CA THR A 57 -2.48 5.41 2.41
C THR A 57 -0.97 5.34 2.18
N ASN A 58 -0.58 5.28 0.90
CA ASN A 58 0.79 5.10 0.42
C ASN A 58 1.44 3.78 0.87
N SER A 59 0.66 2.79 1.32
CA SER A 59 1.16 1.45 1.57
C SER A 59 1.29 0.68 0.25
N VAL A 60 2.37 -0.09 0.10
CA VAL A 60 2.60 -1.02 -1.02
C VAL A 60 1.40 -1.95 -1.21
N TRP A 61 0.81 -2.36 -0.08
CA TRP A 61 -0.32 -3.27 0.05
C TRP A 61 -1.68 -2.71 -0.41
N LYS A 62 -1.74 -1.40 -0.72
CA LYS A 62 -2.98 -0.74 -1.14
C LYS A 62 -3.50 -1.34 -2.45
N TYR A 63 -4.70 -1.91 -2.43
CA TYR A 63 -5.39 -2.50 -3.60
C TYR A 63 -4.68 -3.69 -4.26
N LEU A 64 -3.86 -4.45 -3.53
CA LEU A 64 -3.43 -5.75 -4.05
C LEU A 64 -4.66 -6.65 -4.24
N LYS A 65 -4.98 -6.92 -5.51
CA LYS A 65 -5.99 -7.91 -5.91
C LYS A 65 -5.41 -9.33 -5.97
N HIS A 66 -4.09 -9.44 -6.05
CA HIS A 66 -3.40 -10.71 -6.12
C HIS A 66 -3.02 -11.19 -4.71
N LYS A 67 -2.91 -12.52 -4.60
CA LYS A 67 -2.45 -13.20 -3.39
C LYS A 67 -1.09 -12.64 -2.95
N PRO A 68 -0.89 -12.31 -1.65
CA PRO A 68 0.36 -11.71 -1.20
C PRO A 68 1.59 -12.57 -1.46
N GLU A 69 1.45 -13.89 -1.56
CA GLU A 69 2.52 -14.81 -1.96
C GLU A 69 3.12 -14.42 -3.31
N LYS A 70 2.30 -14.11 -4.33
CA LYS A 70 2.78 -13.62 -5.64
C LYS A 70 3.51 -12.29 -5.52
N TRP A 71 3.14 -11.45 -4.55
CA TRP A 71 3.80 -10.16 -4.33
C TRP A 71 5.17 -10.31 -3.68
N PHE A 72 5.32 -11.23 -2.73
CA PHE A 72 6.63 -11.55 -2.15
C PHE A 72 7.58 -12.13 -3.19
N GLU A 73 7.10 -13.09 -3.99
CA GLU A 73 7.86 -13.67 -5.08
C GLU A 73 8.28 -12.60 -6.12
N PHE A 74 7.41 -11.62 -6.42
CA PHE A 74 7.78 -10.48 -7.26
C PHE A 74 8.88 -9.60 -6.65
N ILE A 75 8.85 -9.37 -5.33
CA ILE A 75 9.91 -8.59 -4.66
C ILE A 75 11.24 -9.34 -4.74
N GLU A 76 11.24 -10.66 -4.53
CA GLU A 76 12.44 -11.50 -4.64
C GLU A 76 13.02 -11.45 -6.05
N LEU A 77 12.19 -11.66 -7.07
CA LEU A 77 12.59 -11.56 -8.48
C LEU A 77 13.15 -10.18 -8.86
N MET A 78 12.58 -9.10 -8.31
CA MET A 78 13.10 -7.75 -8.48
C MET A 78 14.47 -7.55 -7.82
N GLY A 79 14.73 -8.22 -6.68
CA GLY A 79 16.03 -8.24 -6.02
C GLY A 79 17.09 -9.03 -6.78
N GLU A 80 16.68 -10.04 -7.54
CA GLU A 80 17.52 -10.81 -8.47
C GLU A 80 17.80 -10.08 -9.80
N HIS A 81 17.36 -8.81 -9.94
CA HIS A 81 17.49 -8.01 -11.16
C HIS A 81 16.84 -8.63 -12.42
N THR A 82 15.85 -9.50 -12.25
CA THR A 82 15.11 -10.07 -13.38
C THR A 82 14.26 -9.01 -14.09
N THR A 83 14.04 -9.20 -15.39
CA THR A 83 13.27 -8.25 -16.20
C THR A 83 11.77 -8.35 -15.90
N LEU A 84 11.02 -7.27 -16.15
CA LEU A 84 9.57 -7.28 -15.95
C LEU A 84 8.85 -8.34 -16.80
N ASN A 85 9.38 -8.66 -17.98
CA ASN A 85 8.84 -9.72 -18.85
C ASN A 85 9.02 -11.10 -18.21
N GLU A 86 10.19 -11.39 -17.63
CA GLU A 86 10.45 -12.63 -16.92
C GLU A 86 9.59 -12.74 -15.65
N CYS A 87 9.47 -11.65 -14.88
CA CYS A 87 8.56 -11.60 -13.74
C CYS A 87 7.11 -11.87 -14.14
N ALA A 88 6.64 -11.25 -15.24
CA ALA A 88 5.29 -11.41 -15.74
C ALA A 88 5.01 -12.85 -16.16
N ALA A 89 5.97 -13.48 -16.85
CA ALA A 89 5.90 -14.88 -17.26
C ALA A 89 5.90 -15.84 -16.06
N LYS A 90 6.87 -15.71 -15.14
CA LYS A 90 7.00 -16.57 -13.94
C LYS A 90 5.76 -16.50 -13.04
N LEU A 91 5.23 -15.29 -12.82
CA LEU A 91 4.12 -15.06 -11.90
C LEU A 91 2.74 -15.16 -12.56
N GLU A 92 2.69 -15.43 -13.87
CA GLU A 92 1.46 -15.45 -14.67
C GLU A 92 0.61 -14.19 -14.47
N ILE A 93 1.25 -13.02 -14.61
CA ILE A 93 0.60 -11.71 -14.54
C ILE A 93 0.83 -10.94 -15.83
N SER A 94 0.01 -9.92 -16.09
CA SER A 94 0.27 -9.04 -17.23
C SER A 94 1.54 -8.22 -17.00
N ILE A 95 2.25 -7.89 -18.08
CA ILE A 95 3.42 -6.99 -18.03
C ILE A 95 3.07 -5.62 -17.42
N VAL A 96 1.85 -5.13 -17.67
CA VAL A 96 1.33 -3.88 -17.09
C VAL A 96 1.19 -4.00 -15.57
N THR A 97 0.75 -5.16 -15.08
CA THR A 97 0.68 -5.46 -13.64
C THR A 97 2.08 -5.45 -13.03
N ALA A 98 3.04 -6.14 -13.64
CA ALA A 98 4.44 -6.18 -13.19
C ALA A 98 5.06 -4.77 -13.14
N PHE A 99 4.83 -3.95 -14.17
CA PHE A 99 5.28 -2.55 -14.21
C PHE A 99 4.70 -1.73 -13.05
N TYR A 100 3.38 -1.81 -12.83
CA TYR A 100 2.72 -1.10 -11.72
C TYR A 100 3.23 -1.57 -10.35
N TRP A 101 3.53 -2.86 -10.22
CA TRP A 101 4.08 -3.45 -9.00
C TRP A 101 5.47 -2.90 -8.69
N ARG A 102 6.34 -2.79 -9.70
CA ARG A 102 7.66 -2.16 -9.58
C ARG A 102 7.57 -0.71 -9.12
N HIS A 103 6.67 0.07 -9.73
CA HIS A 103 6.45 1.46 -9.30
C HIS A 103 5.97 1.58 -7.85
N LYS A 104 5.08 0.69 -7.42
CA LYS A 104 4.61 0.64 -6.02
C LYS A 104 5.75 0.34 -5.05
N ILE A 105 6.64 -0.60 -5.39
CA ILE A 105 7.80 -0.95 -4.56
C ILE A 105 8.73 0.26 -4.43
N PHE A 106 9.13 0.86 -5.55
CA PHE A 106 10.04 2.02 -5.50
C PHE A 106 9.43 3.20 -4.77
N HIS A 107 8.16 3.53 -5.04
CA HIS A 107 7.48 4.59 -4.30
C HIS A 107 7.44 4.28 -2.80
N ALA A 108 7.26 3.02 -2.39
CA ALA A 108 7.28 2.66 -0.98
C ALA A 108 8.67 2.80 -0.36
N ILE A 109 9.74 2.49 -1.09
CA ILE A 109 11.12 2.69 -0.64
C ILE A 109 11.40 4.20 -0.50
N GLU A 110 11.12 4.99 -1.53
CA GLU A 110 11.36 6.44 -1.56
C GLU A 110 10.56 7.22 -0.51
N ASN A 111 9.39 6.73 -0.10
CA ASN A 111 8.54 7.41 0.88
C ASN A 111 8.63 6.82 2.31
N ASN A 112 9.49 5.81 2.51
CA ASN A 112 9.79 5.25 3.84
C ASN A 112 11.19 5.64 4.36
N TYR A 113 11.97 6.40 3.59
CA TYR A 113 13.19 7.08 4.00
C TYR A 113 13.00 8.60 3.98
#